data_AF-A0A395CWI4-F1
#
_entry.id   AF-A0A395CWI4-F1
#
_cell.length_a   1.000
_cell.length_b   1.000
_cell.length_c   1.000
_cell.angle_alpha   90.00
_cell.angle_beta   90.00
_cell.angle_gamma   90.00
#
_symmetry.space_group_name_H-M   'P 1'
#
loop_
_entity.id
_entity.type
_entity.pdbx_description
1 polymer ?
#
loop_
_entity_poly.entity_id
_entity_poly.type
_entity_poly.pdbx_seq_one_letter_code
_entity_poly.pdbx_strand_id
1 'polypeptide(L)'
;MNPESIEWNEQRARAMVGKRVLIGITRVTPHGKVIRQMFGTIASIDRQGVDIELEGAQAGQTTRLPPDLDSFHSAGPGDYLLWETGEILADPDFVSAWTIREVTA
;
A
#
# COMPACT_ATOMS: atom_id res chain seq x y z
N MET A 1 -23.54 -26.17 -4.42
CA MET A 1 -22.96 -24.91 -4.92
C MET A 1 -22.70 -24.04 -3.71
N ASN A 2 -21.44 -23.86 -3.34
CA ASN A 2 -21.05 -23.07 -2.18
C ASN A 2 -21.00 -21.60 -2.62
N PRO A 3 -21.72 -20.66 -1.98
CA PRO A 3 -21.61 -19.25 -2.34
C PRO A 3 -20.23 -18.76 -1.92
N GLU A 4 -19.47 -18.30 -2.91
CA GLU A 4 -18.17 -17.65 -2.81
C GLU A 4 -18.30 -16.36 -1.98
N SER A 5 -18.39 -16.54 -0.67
CA SER A 5 -18.14 -15.47 0.29
C SER A 5 -16.68 -15.11 0.09
N ILE A 6 -16.41 -13.89 -0.35
CA ILE A 6 -15.07 -13.30 -0.27
C ILE A 6 -14.76 -13.23 1.24
N GLU A 7 -14.20 -14.32 1.78
CA GLU A 7 -13.89 -14.42 3.20
C GLU A 7 -12.75 -13.44 3.48
N TRP A 8 -13.11 -12.33 4.13
CA TRP A 8 -12.17 -11.42 4.73
C TRP A 8 -11.14 -12.20 5.54
N ASN A 9 -9.88 -12.18 5.12
CA ASN A 9 -8.84 -12.98 5.76
C ASN A 9 -8.28 -12.25 6.99
N GLU A 10 -8.99 -12.37 8.12
CA GLU A 10 -8.62 -11.78 9.41
C GLU A 10 -7.21 -12.16 9.88
N GLN A 11 -6.79 -13.40 9.59
CA GLN A 11 -5.45 -13.86 9.95
C GLN A 11 -4.37 -13.11 9.17
N ARG A 12 -4.56 -12.93 7.86
CA ARG A 12 -3.64 -12.14 7.03
C ARG A 12 -3.62 -10.68 7.44
N ALA A 13 -4.80 -10.09 7.68
CA ALA A 13 -4.94 -8.72 8.18
C ALA A 13 -4.11 -8.51 9.46
N ARG A 14 -4.29 -9.38 10.45
CA ARG A 14 -3.56 -9.29 11.72
C ARG A 14 -2.06 -9.52 11.58
N ALA A 15 -1.64 -10.40 10.67
CA ALA A 15 -0.22 -10.67 10.41
C ALA A 15 0.49 -9.49 9.72
N MET A 16 -0.26 -8.64 9.01
CA MET A 16 0.25 -7.45 8.33
C MET A 16 0.31 -6.22 9.23
N VAL A 17 -0.48 -6.14 10.31
CA VAL A 17 -0.41 -5.02 11.26
C VAL A 17 0.98 -4.97 11.92
N GLY A 18 1.55 -3.77 11.97
CA GLY A 18 2.90 -3.49 12.47
C GLY A 18 4.03 -3.75 11.46
N LYS A 19 3.70 -4.16 10.23
CA LYS A 19 4.66 -4.45 9.16
C LYS A 19 4.91 -3.22 8.29
N ARG A 20 6.12 -3.10 7.74
CA ARG A 20 6.46 -1.99 6.84
C ARG A 20 6.03 -2.31 5.43
N VAL A 21 5.37 -1.35 4.79
CA VAL A 21 4.87 -1.49 3.43
C VAL A 21 5.32 -0.34 2.55
N LEU A 22 5.80 -0.67 1.36
CA LEU A 22 6.05 0.26 0.27
C LEU A 22 4.80 0.34 -0.62
N ILE A 23 4.25 1.52 -0.80
CA ILE A 23 3.05 1.78 -1.58
C ILE A 23 3.43 2.58 -2.82
N GLY A 24 3.30 1.98 -4.01
CA GLY A 24 3.44 2.63 -5.29
C GLY A 24 2.08 3.00 -5.88
N ILE A 25 1.76 4.29 -5.94
CA ILE A 25 0.53 4.79 -6.58
C ILE A 25 0.89 5.30 -7.97
N THR A 26 0.33 4.66 -8.98
CA THR A 26 0.31 5.11 -10.36
C THR A 26 -0.99 5.83 -10.64
N ARG A 27 -0.93 7.13 -10.90
CA ARG A 27 -2.07 7.94 -11.35
C ARG A 27 -1.99 8.11 -12.87
N VAL A 28 -2.97 7.57 -13.58
CA VAL A 28 -3.11 7.74 -15.04
C VAL A 28 -4.09 8.87 -15.29
N THR A 29 -3.59 9.97 -15.83
CA THR A 29 -4.34 11.19 -16.15
C THR A 29 -4.32 11.39 -17.67
N PRO A 30 -5.21 12.21 -18.25
CA PRO A 30 -5.16 12.54 -19.69
C PRO A 30 -3.87 13.27 -20.10
N HIS A 31 -3.13 13.85 -19.15
CA HIS A 31 -1.86 14.53 -19.38
C HIS A 31 -0.63 13.61 -19.23
N GLY A 32 -0.82 12.36 -18.77
CA GLY A 32 0.25 11.38 -18.62
C GLY A 32 0.11 10.49 -17.40
N LYS A 33 1.18 9.75 -17.09
CA LYS A 33 1.26 8.84 -15.94
C LYS A 33 2.12 9.49 -14.85
N VAL A 34 1.52 9.80 -13.72
CA VAL A 34 2.24 10.24 -12.51
C VAL A 34 2.46 9.03 -11.62
N ILE A 35 3.70 8.70 -11.32
CA ILE A 35 4.05 7.64 -10.38
C ILE A 35 4.45 8.33 -9.09
N ARG A 36 3.87 7.90 -7.97
CA ARG A 36 4.23 8.34 -6.63
C ARG A 36 4.52 7.11 -5.77
N GLN A 37 5.57 7.17 -4.97
CA GLN A 37 5.89 6.14 -4.00
C GLN A 37 5.88 6.73 -2.60
N MET A 38 5.31 5.98 -1.67
CA MET A 38 5.26 6.31 -0.25
C MET A 38 5.46 5.02 0.53
N PHE A 39 5.92 5.13 1.77
CA PHE A 39 6.08 3.98 2.63
C PHE A 39 5.60 4.32 4.03
N GLY A 40 5.30 3.28 4.78
CA GLY A 40 4.83 3.43 6.13
C GLY A 40 4.66 2.09 6.83
N THR A 41 4.17 2.18 8.05
CA THR A 41 3.85 1.01 8.87
C THR A 41 2.34 0.83 8.94
N ILE A 42 1.88 -0.40 8.76
CA ILE A 42 0.46 -0.73 8.83
C ILE A 42 -0.02 -0.60 10.27
N ALA A 43 -0.90 0.36 10.55
CA ALA A 43 -1.42 0.61 11.88
C ALA A 43 -2.61 -0.29 12.22
N SER A 44 -3.56 -0.43 11.28
CA SER A 44 -4.73 -1.29 11.42
C SER A 44 -5.27 -1.73 10.07
N ILE A 45 -5.95 -2.88 10.06
CA ILE A 45 -6.58 -3.44 8.87
C ILE A 45 -7.98 -3.90 9.24
N ASP A 46 -8.97 -3.36 8.54
CA ASP A 46 -10.39 -3.62 8.76
C ASP A 46 -11.11 -3.84 7.42
N ARG A 47 -12.35 -4.31 7.49
CA ARG A 47 -13.23 -4.47 6.31
C ARG A 47 -13.50 -3.17 5.56
N GLN A 48 -13.18 -2.03 6.17
CA GLN A 48 -13.31 -0.70 5.58
C GLN A 48 -12.05 -0.26 4.83
N GLY A 49 -10.87 -0.80 5.16
CA GLY A 49 -9.61 -0.38 4.58
C GLY A 49 -8.38 -0.80 5.40
N VAL A 50 -7.22 -0.41 4.88
CA VAL A 50 -5.91 -0.60 5.52
C VAL A 50 -5.38 0.77 5.90
N ASP A 51 -5.26 1.03 7.20
CA ASP A 51 -4.67 2.26 7.74
C ASP A 51 -3.15 2.09 7.86
N ILE A 52 -2.42 3.04 7.29
CA ILE A 52 -0.97 3.01 7.20
C ILE A 52 -0.45 4.36 7.68
N GLU A 53 0.36 4.32 8.72
CA GLU A 53 1.11 5.46 9.20
C GLU A 53 2.30 5.68 8.28
N LEU A 54 2.23 6.74 7.48
CA LEU A 54 3.28 7.11 6.56
C LEU A 54 4.53 7.53 7.33
N GLU A 55 5.67 7.17 6.78
CA GLU A 55 7.00 7.48 7.29
C GLU A 55 7.75 8.39 6.29
N GLY A 56 8.94 8.83 6.69
CA GLY A 56 9.81 9.61 5.81
C GLY A 56 9.32 11.04 5.56
N ALA A 57 9.27 11.47 4.30
CA ALA A 57 8.77 12.80 3.92
C ALA A 57 7.31 13.06 4.31
N GLN A 58 6.52 11.99 4.50
CA GLN A 58 5.13 12.08 4.96
C GLN A 58 4.94 11.60 6.41
N ALA A 59 6.02 11.52 7.19
CA ALA A 59 5.98 11.12 8.59
C ALA A 59 4.91 11.87 9.40
N GLY A 60 4.08 11.12 10.14
CA GLY A 60 2.99 11.66 10.96
C GLY A 60 1.66 11.84 10.22
N GLN A 61 1.58 11.45 8.95
CA GLN A 61 0.32 11.34 8.22
C GLN A 61 -0.16 9.88 8.20
N THR A 62 -1.45 9.66 8.25
CA THR A 62 -2.05 8.34 8.03
C THR A 62 -2.75 8.32 6.67
N THR A 63 -2.49 7.29 5.87
CA THR A 63 -3.24 7.02 4.65
C THR A 63 -4.10 5.79 4.82
N ARG A 64 -5.28 5.79 4.20
CA ARG A 64 -6.20 4.65 4.20
C ARG A 64 -6.32 4.11 2.80
N LEU A 65 -5.85 2.87 2.59
CA LEU A 65 -6.01 2.15 1.34
C LEU A 65 -7.29 1.29 1.36
N PRO A 66 -7.83 0.93 0.20
CA PRO A 66 -8.92 -0.04 0.11
C PRO A 66 -8.56 -1.36 0.81
N PRO A 67 -9.56 -2.11 1.32
CA PRO A 67 -9.37 -3.38 2.01
C PRO A 67 -9.02 -4.53 1.05
N ASP A 68 -8.16 -4.27 0.08
CA ASP A 68 -7.70 -5.22 -0.93
C ASP A 68 -6.34 -5.79 -0.50
N LEU A 69 -6.38 -6.85 0.31
CA LEU A 69 -5.16 -7.52 0.80
C LEU A 69 -4.39 -8.24 -0.31
N ASP A 70 -5.04 -8.52 -1.44
CA ASP A 70 -4.39 -9.17 -2.59
C ASP A 70 -3.39 -8.24 -3.26
N SER A 71 -3.68 -6.95 -3.29
CA SER A 71 -2.77 -5.88 -3.73
C SER A 71 -1.50 -5.72 -2.87
N PHE A 72 -1.37 -6.45 -1.76
CA PHE A 72 -0.17 -6.45 -0.91
C PHE A 72 0.62 -7.74 -1.10
N HIS A 73 1.80 -7.62 -1.70
CA HIS A 73 2.72 -8.72 -1.92
C HIS A 73 3.90 -8.62 -0.96
N SER A 74 4.47 -9.75 -0.54
CA SER A 74 5.70 -9.74 0.26
C SER A 74 6.82 -9.08 -0.54
N ALA A 75 7.46 -8.08 0.05
CA ALA A 75 8.62 -7.46 -0.56
C ALA A 75 9.85 -8.36 -0.37
N GLY A 76 10.78 -8.27 -1.32
CA GLY A 76 12.07 -8.93 -1.17
C GLY A 76 12.92 -8.18 -0.14
N PRO A 77 13.81 -8.88 0.59
CA PRO A 77 14.77 -8.21 1.46
C PRO A 77 15.69 -7.28 0.65
N GLY A 78 16.06 -6.15 1.24
CA GLY A 78 16.94 -5.15 0.62
C GLY A 78 16.45 -3.72 0.70
N ASP A 79 17.27 -2.82 0.17
CA ASP A 79 17.06 -1.37 0.21
C ASP A 79 16.30 -0.87 -1.04
N TYR A 80 15.15 -0.25 -0.80
CA TYR A 80 14.34 0.37 -1.84
C TYR A 80 14.54 1.89 -1.83
N LEU A 81 15.15 2.41 -2.88
CA LEU A 81 15.27 3.85 -3.09
C LEU A 81 13.97 4.40 -3.68
N LEU A 82 13.33 5.31 -2.95
CA LEU A 82 12.21 6.10 -3.45
C LEU A 82 12.76 7.23 -4.33
N TRP A 83 12.59 7.12 -5.64
CA TRP A 83 13.12 8.11 -6.58
C TRP A 83 12.46 9.49 -6.46
N GLU A 84 11.23 9.58 -5.94
CA GLU A 84 10.51 10.86 -5.78
C GLU A 84 11.10 11.70 -4.63
N THR A 85 11.46 11.07 -3.51
CA THR A 85 11.92 11.76 -2.30
C THR A 85 13.41 11.59 -2.02
N GLY A 86 14.07 10.63 -2.68
CA GLY A 86 15.46 10.25 -2.42
C GLY A 86 15.65 9.42 -1.14
N GLU A 87 14.56 8.94 -0.55
CA GLU A 87 14.58 8.18 0.70
C GLU A 87 14.88 6.71 0.47
N ILE A 88 15.56 6.08 1.43
CA ILE A 88 15.89 4.66 1.38
C ILE A 88 15.04 3.92 2.42
N LEU A 89 14.22 3.01 1.93
CA LEU A 89 13.47 2.06 2.75
C LEU A 89 14.22 0.73 2.80
N ALA A 90 14.88 0.47 3.92
CA ALA A 90 15.54 -0.81 4.18
C ALA A 90 14.53 -1.88 4.62
N ASP A 91 14.59 -3.04 3.96
CA ASP A 91 13.84 -4.26 4.29
C ASP A 91 12.33 -4.04 4.56
N PRO A 92 11.56 -3.58 3.55
CA PRO A 92 10.11 -3.62 3.67
C PRO A 92 9.60 -5.06 3.79
N ASP A 93 8.57 -5.29 4.59
CA ASP A 93 7.89 -6.58 4.65
C ASP A 93 6.96 -6.78 3.44
N PHE A 94 6.32 -5.70 2.99
CA PHE A 94 5.32 -5.73 1.91
C PHE A 94 5.53 -4.62 0.88
N VAL A 95 5.07 -4.87 -0.34
CA VAL A 95 4.94 -3.90 -1.41
C VAL A 95 3.53 -3.95 -1.98
N SER A 96 2.97 -2.79 -2.26
CA SER A 96 1.63 -2.65 -2.83
C SER A 96 1.65 -1.66 -3.98
N ALA A 97 0.97 -2.00 -5.07
CA ALA A 97 0.95 -1.20 -6.29
C ALA A 97 -0.49 -0.88 -6.70
N TRP A 98 -0.83 0.40 -6.69
CA TRP A 98 -2.18 0.89 -7.00
C TRP A 98 -2.16 1.65 -8.30
N THR A 99 -3.07 1.33 -9.22
CA THR A 99 -3.26 2.11 -10.44
C THR A 99 -4.60 2.84 -10.40
N ILE A 100 -4.54 4.15 -10.17
CA ILE A 100 -5.71 5.03 -10.18
C ILE A 100 -5.83 5.59 -11.59
N ARG A 101 -6.90 5.22 -12.29
CA ARG A 101 -7.24 5.81 -13.59
C ARG A 101 -8.23 6.95 -13.35
N GLU A 102 -7.84 8.17 -13.70
CA GLU A 102 -8.81 9.27 -13.77
C GLU A 102 -9.69 9.02 -14.99
N VAL A 103 -10.90 8.52 -14.75
CA VAL A 103 -11.93 8.47 -15.79
C VAL A 103 -12.46 9.90 -15.90
N THR A 104 -11.97 10.64 -16.90
CA THR A 104 -12.59 11.91 -17.27
C THR A 104 -13.99 11.57 -17.79
N ALA A 105 -15.01 11.87 -16.98
CA ALA A 105 -16.41 11.81 -17.38
C ALA A 105 -16.76 12.96 -18.33
#